data_AF-A0A959UP19-F1
#
_entry.id   AF-A0A959UP19-F1
#
_cell.length_a   1.000
_cell.length_b   1.000
_cell.length_c   1.000
_cell.angle_alpha   90.00
_cell.angle_beta   90.00
_cell.angle_gamma   90.00
#
_symmetry.space_group_name_H-M   'P 1'
#
loop_
_entity.id
_entity.type
_entity.pdbx_description
1 polymer ?
#
loop_
_entity_poly.entity_id
_entity_poly.type
_entity_poly.pdbx_seq_one_letter_code
_entity_poly.pdbx_strand_id
1 'polypeptide(L)'
;YEDGNDQLMDVKAFVNGQRLDVKVLESSDELLPVKAIGADGKVHDIKALMADGTVLDVKAVARDGAILHIKAIAPDGTQLGVKAIGPGGQLRDVKGLKFREGTELTLHGVPVLAHIKALPQVY
;
A
#
# COMPACT_ATOMS: atom_id res chain seq x y z
N TYR A 1 -4.20 -9.61 17.86
CA TYR A 1 -3.78 -9.87 16.47
C TYR A 1 -4.05 -11.35 16.20
N GLU A 2 -4.69 -11.69 15.07
CA GLU A 2 -5.29 -13.02 14.85
C GLU A 2 -4.29 -14.20 14.89
N ASP A 3 -3.00 -13.98 14.56
CA ASP A 3 -2.02 -15.09 14.44
C ASP A 3 -0.73 -14.94 15.27
N GLY A 4 -0.63 -13.95 16.16
CA GLY A 4 0.56 -13.76 17.01
C GLY A 4 1.88 -13.37 16.31
N ASN A 5 1.94 -13.40 14.97
CA ASN A 5 3.05 -12.88 14.18
C ASN A 5 2.82 -11.41 13.86
N ASP A 6 3.59 -10.53 14.50
CA ASP A 6 3.51 -9.10 14.31
C ASP A 6 4.56 -8.58 13.33
N GLN A 7 5.36 -9.44 12.69
CA GLN A 7 6.44 -9.00 11.80
C GLN A 7 5.94 -8.53 10.44
N LEU A 8 4.81 -9.08 9.96
CA LEU A 8 4.26 -8.71 8.67
C LEU A 8 2.73 -8.73 8.67
N MET A 9 2.13 -7.55 8.66
CA MET A 9 0.67 -7.39 8.71
C MET A 9 0.12 -7.00 7.34
N ASP A 10 -1.03 -7.58 6.99
CA ASP A 10 -1.78 -7.12 5.83
C ASP A 10 -2.31 -5.70 6.04
N VAL A 11 -2.29 -4.91 4.96
CA VAL A 11 -3.03 -3.66 4.89
C VAL A 11 -4.33 -3.91 4.12
N LYS A 12 -5.47 -3.59 4.75
CA LYS A 12 -6.80 -3.74 4.17
C LYS A 12 -7.53 -2.40 4.15
N ALA A 13 -8.33 -2.17 3.13
CA ALA A 13 -9.28 -1.06 3.09
C ALA A 13 -10.66 -1.53 3.55
N PHE A 14 -11.41 -0.68 4.25
CA PHE A 14 -12.79 -0.95 4.64
C PHE A 14 -13.73 -0.16 3.74
N VAL A 15 -14.50 -0.84 2.90
CA VAL A 15 -15.42 -0.23 1.93
C VAL A 15 -16.79 -0.89 2.09
N ASN A 16 -17.80 -0.11 2.45
CA ASN A 16 -19.18 -0.60 2.63
C ASN A 16 -19.29 -1.86 3.52
N GLY A 17 -18.53 -1.91 4.62
CA GLY A 17 -18.50 -3.06 5.55
C GLY A 17 -17.64 -4.24 5.09
N GLN A 18 -17.02 -4.18 3.90
CA GLN A 18 -16.13 -5.21 3.39
C GLN A 18 -14.66 -4.85 3.60
N ARG A 19 -13.82 -5.87 3.81
CA ARG A 19 -12.35 -5.75 3.88
C ARG A 19 -11.76 -6.06 2.51
N LEU A 20 -11.15 -5.07 1.87
CA LEU A 20 -10.53 -5.19 0.55
C LEU A 20 -9.01 -5.27 0.68
N ASP A 21 -8.37 -6.04 -0.21
CA ASP A 21 -6.92 -6.13 -0.29
C ASP A 21 -6.32 -4.85 -0.87
N VAL A 22 -5.34 -4.28 -0.18
CA VAL A 22 -4.54 -3.15 -0.69
C VAL A 22 -3.26 -3.70 -1.32
N LYS A 23 -2.98 -3.30 -2.57
CA LYS A 23 -1.89 -3.82 -3.40
C LYS A 23 -1.25 -2.71 -4.25
N VAL A 24 -0.03 -2.97 -4.71
CA VAL A 24 0.57 -2.20 -5.82
C VAL A 24 0.16 -2.89 -7.12
N LEU A 25 -0.49 -2.17 -8.03
CA LEU A 25 -0.90 -2.75 -9.31
C LEU A 25 0.24 -2.69 -10.33
N GLU A 26 0.20 -3.59 -11.29
CA GLU A 26 1.06 -3.50 -12.48
C GLU A 26 0.66 -2.27 -13.30
N SER A 27 1.66 -1.48 -13.72
CA SER A 27 1.47 -0.25 -14.50
C SER A 27 2.77 0.09 -15.23
N SER A 28 2.65 0.83 -16.34
CA SER A 28 3.76 1.48 -17.03
C SER A 28 4.12 2.86 -16.46
N ASP A 29 3.38 3.33 -15.45
CA ASP A 29 3.61 4.62 -14.81
C ASP A 29 4.93 4.63 -14.03
N GLU A 30 5.59 5.78 -13.98
CA GLU A 30 6.77 5.99 -13.14
C GLU A 30 6.46 5.79 -11.65
N LEU A 31 5.34 6.35 -11.19
CA LEU A 31 4.83 6.17 -9.82
C LEU A 31 3.68 5.16 -9.83
N LEU A 32 3.97 3.97 -9.30
CA LEU A 32 3.07 2.83 -9.42
C LEU A 32 1.82 2.99 -8.52
N PRO A 33 0.65 2.57 -9.01
CA PRO A 33 -0.61 2.75 -8.32
C PRO A 33 -0.72 1.86 -7.08
N VAL A 34 -1.07 2.47 -5.95
CA VAL A 34 -1.50 1.79 -4.72
C VAL A 34 -3.01 1.84 -4.64
N LYS A 35 -3.67 0.68 -4.66
CA LYS A 35 -5.14 0.59 -4.76
C LYS A 35 -5.70 -0.52 -3.87
N ALA A 36 -6.97 -0.38 -3.51
CA ALA A 36 -7.76 -1.47 -2.97
C ALA A 36 -8.51 -2.21 -4.09
N ILE A 37 -8.63 -3.53 -3.99
CA ILE A 37 -9.28 -4.37 -4.99
C ILE A 37 -10.50 -5.06 -4.37
N GLY A 38 -11.67 -4.82 -4.97
CA GLY A 38 -12.94 -5.47 -4.65
C GLY A 38 -13.00 -6.92 -5.13
N ALA A 39 -13.86 -7.73 -4.51
CA ALA A 39 -14.07 -9.12 -4.93
C ALA A 39 -14.66 -9.24 -6.35
N ASP A 40 -15.28 -8.17 -6.83
CA ASP A 40 -15.79 -7.98 -8.20
C ASP A 40 -14.71 -7.48 -9.19
N GLY A 41 -13.46 -7.32 -8.73
CA GLY A 41 -12.37 -6.75 -9.52
C GLY A 41 -12.37 -5.23 -9.58
N LYS A 42 -13.33 -4.55 -8.94
CA LYS A 42 -13.36 -3.10 -8.91
C LYS A 42 -12.16 -2.54 -8.16
N VAL A 43 -11.49 -1.57 -8.77
CA VAL A 43 -10.34 -0.90 -8.18
C VAL A 43 -10.79 0.38 -7.48
N HIS A 44 -10.30 0.59 -6.26
CA HIS A 44 -10.58 1.75 -5.43
C HIS A 44 -9.29 2.51 -5.11
N ASP A 45 -9.39 3.83 -5.15
CA ASP A 45 -8.28 4.73 -4.85
C ASP A 45 -7.93 4.70 -3.36
N ILE A 46 -6.62 4.66 -3.10
CA ILE A 46 -6.05 4.98 -1.78
C ILE A 46 -5.43 6.36 -1.89
N LYS A 47 -5.86 7.28 -1.03
CA LYS A 47 -5.42 8.67 -0.97
C LYS A 47 -5.04 9.03 0.45
N ALA A 48 -4.13 9.99 0.62
CA ALA A 48 -3.87 10.61 1.91
C ALA A 48 -4.65 11.94 2.00
N LEU A 49 -5.15 12.25 3.19
CA LEU A 49 -5.89 13.48 3.46
C LEU A 49 -5.09 14.34 4.43
N MET A 50 -4.81 15.58 4.02
CA MET A 50 -4.14 16.58 4.84
C MET A 50 -5.16 17.27 5.76
N ALA A 51 -4.67 17.90 6.83
CA ALA A 51 -5.52 18.59 7.81
C ALA A 51 -6.34 19.75 7.21
N ASP A 52 -5.86 20.36 6.12
CA ASP A 52 -6.54 21.42 5.38
C ASP A 52 -7.53 20.90 4.32
N GLY A 53 -7.70 19.57 4.21
CA GLY A 53 -8.57 18.93 3.23
C GLY A 53 -7.90 18.60 1.90
N THR A 54 -6.61 18.93 1.71
CA THR A 54 -5.86 18.55 0.51
C THR A 54 -5.77 17.03 0.38
N VAL A 55 -6.07 16.50 -0.81
CA VAL A 55 -6.04 15.07 -1.09
C VAL A 55 -4.79 14.74 -1.91
N LEU A 56 -3.98 13.82 -1.41
CA LEU A 56 -2.72 13.41 -2.03
C LEU A 56 -2.82 12.00 -2.59
N ASP A 57 -2.15 11.78 -3.72
CA ASP A 57 -1.94 10.43 -4.26
C ASP A 57 -1.04 9.62 -3.35
N VAL A 58 -1.40 8.35 -3.13
CA VAL A 58 -0.51 7.35 -2.50
C VAL A 58 0.02 6.43 -3.59
N LYS A 59 1.34 6.33 -3.69
CA LYS A 59 2.06 5.65 -4.77
C LYS A 59 3.23 4.84 -4.24
N ALA A 60 3.65 3.84 -5.02
CA ALA A 60 4.98 3.26 -4.84
C ALA A 60 5.99 4.02 -5.72
N VAL A 61 7.09 4.48 -5.12
CA VAL A 61 7.97 5.51 -5.73
C VAL A 61 9.41 5.08 -6.00
N ALA A 62 9.88 4.04 -5.31
CA ALA A 62 11.25 3.56 -5.40
C ALA A 62 11.28 2.08 -5.04
N ARG A 63 12.25 1.35 -5.57
CA ARG A 63 12.43 -0.08 -5.34
C ARG A 63 13.85 -0.40 -4.90
N ASP A 64 13.96 -1.02 -3.74
CA ASP A 64 15.21 -1.53 -3.16
C ASP A 64 15.10 -3.06 -3.06
N GLY A 65 15.62 -3.75 -4.07
CA GLY A 65 15.50 -5.21 -4.18
C GLY A 65 14.03 -5.67 -4.26
N ALA A 66 13.55 -6.34 -3.22
CA ALA A 66 12.17 -6.84 -3.12
C ALA A 66 11.19 -5.79 -2.54
N ILE A 67 11.68 -4.67 -2.02
CA ILE A 67 10.89 -3.69 -1.28
C ILE A 67 10.55 -2.51 -2.18
N LEU A 68 9.29 -2.06 -2.15
CA LEU A 68 8.86 -0.80 -2.73
C LEU A 68 8.46 0.19 -1.64
N HIS A 69 8.91 1.44 -1.80
CA HIS A 69 8.58 2.52 -0.86
C HIS A 69 7.20 3.09 -1.17
N ILE A 70 6.30 3.07 -0.19
CA ILE A 70 4.97 3.66 -0.31
C ILE A 70 4.98 5.07 0.29
N LYS A 71 4.57 6.06 -0.51
CA LYS A 71 4.60 7.48 -0.16
C LYS A 71 3.30 8.16 -0.57
N ALA A 72 2.91 9.18 0.18
CA ALA A 72 1.98 10.19 -0.32
C ALA A 72 2.76 11.28 -1.06
N ILE A 73 2.22 11.75 -2.19
CA ILE A 73 2.90 12.71 -3.08
C ILE A 73 2.21 14.07 -2.96
N ALA A 74 2.93 15.06 -2.44
CA ALA A 74 2.46 16.44 -2.36
C ALA A 74 2.49 17.12 -3.74
N PRO A 75 1.74 18.22 -3.95
CA PRO A 75 1.67 18.91 -5.24
C PRO A 75 3.03 19.43 -5.76
N ASP A 76 3.95 19.73 -4.86
CA ASP A 76 5.32 20.16 -5.17
C ASP A 76 6.29 18.99 -5.44
N GLY A 77 5.80 17.74 -5.40
CA GLY A 77 6.60 16.53 -5.55
C GLY A 77 7.19 15.99 -4.25
N THR A 78 6.99 16.66 -3.11
CA THR A 78 7.47 16.18 -1.81
C THR A 78 6.85 14.82 -1.47
N GLN A 79 7.69 13.86 -1.05
CA GLN A 79 7.27 12.50 -0.71
C GLN A 79 7.12 12.32 0.81
N LEU A 80 5.88 12.12 1.26
CA LEU A 80 5.55 11.91 2.66
C LEU A 80 5.48 10.42 3.00
N GLY A 81 6.04 10.03 4.14
CA GLY A 81 6.03 8.64 4.59
C GLY A 81 4.63 8.16 4.97
N VAL A 82 4.25 6.95 4.54
CA VAL A 82 3.05 6.27 5.01
C VAL A 82 3.43 5.31 6.14
N LYS A 83 2.79 5.46 7.31
CA LYS A 83 3.02 4.62 8.50
C LYS A 83 1.71 3.98 8.94
N ALA A 84 1.79 2.73 9.39
CA ALA A 84 0.72 2.12 10.16
C ALA A 84 0.96 2.41 11.65
N ILE A 85 -0.12 2.68 12.38
CA ILE A 85 -0.10 2.95 13.82
C ILE A 85 -0.89 1.86 14.49
N GLY A 86 -0.26 1.07 15.37
CA GLY A 86 -1.00 0.07 16.13
C GLY A 86 -1.58 0.64 17.43
N PRO A 87 -2.34 -0.18 18.19
CA PRO A 87 -3.13 0.27 19.33
C PRO A 87 -2.33 0.96 20.44
N GLY A 88 -1.05 0.61 20.61
CA GLY A 88 -0.15 1.22 21.58
C GLY A 88 0.67 2.40 21.04
N GLY A 89 0.32 2.94 19.86
CA GLY A 89 1.06 4.03 19.21
C GLY A 89 2.34 3.61 18.47
N GLN A 90 2.65 2.31 18.43
CA GLN A 90 3.81 1.81 17.69
C GLN A 90 3.67 2.07 16.20
N LEU A 91 4.73 2.63 15.61
CA LEU A 91 4.80 2.95 14.20
C LEU A 91 5.41 1.78 13.43
N ARG A 92 4.80 1.48 12.29
CA ARG A 92 5.24 0.46 11.34
C ARG A 92 5.37 1.05 9.96
N ASP A 93 6.33 0.57 9.21
CA ASP A 93 6.53 0.96 7.83
C ASP A 93 5.50 0.27 6.95
N VAL A 94 4.86 1.03 6.07
CA VAL A 94 4.01 0.47 5.01
C VAL A 94 4.85 0.37 3.74
N LYS A 95 5.07 -0.85 3.25
CA LYS A 95 5.90 -1.13 2.06
C LYS A 95 5.18 -2.05 1.09
N GLY A 96 5.57 -1.96 -0.17
CA GLY A 96 5.29 -2.99 -1.17
C GLY A 96 6.32 -4.10 -1.07
N LEU A 97 5.92 -5.37 -1.15
CA LEU A 97 6.79 -6.53 -1.21
C LEU A 97 6.56 -7.29 -2.52
N LYS A 98 7.64 -7.42 -3.30
CA LYS A 98 7.67 -8.09 -4.60
C LYS A 98 8.67 -9.24 -4.54
N PHE A 99 8.19 -10.44 -4.85
CA PHE A 99 8.97 -11.67 -4.70
C PHE A 99 9.34 -12.30 -6.04
N ARG A 100 8.60 -11.99 -7.11
CA ARG A 100 8.85 -12.54 -8.44
C ARG A 100 8.97 -11.47 -9.53
N GLU A 101 9.58 -11.83 -10.64
CA GLU A 101 9.61 -11.03 -11.85
C GLU A 101 8.23 -10.98 -12.53
N GLY A 102 7.95 -9.91 -13.28
CA GLY A 102 6.66 -9.70 -13.94
C GLY A 102 5.50 -9.49 -12.96
N THR A 103 4.31 -9.98 -13.32
CA THR A 103 3.12 -9.92 -12.45
C THR A 103 3.32 -10.76 -11.19
N GLU A 104 3.07 -10.18 -10.02
CA GLU A 104 3.09 -10.92 -8.75
C GLU A 104 1.86 -11.81 -8.64
N LEU A 105 0.64 -11.31 -8.85
CA LEU A 105 -0.53 -12.20 -8.99
C LEU A 105 -1.66 -11.51 -9.72
N THR A 106 -2.67 -12.25 -10.14
CA THR A 106 -3.92 -11.67 -10.63
C THR A 106 -4.99 -11.82 -9.54
N LEU A 107 -5.40 -10.72 -8.93
CA LEU A 107 -6.40 -10.69 -7.86
C LEU A 107 -7.74 -10.23 -8.41
N HIS A 108 -8.75 -11.09 -8.42
CA HIS A 108 -10.08 -10.76 -8.97
C HIS A 108 -10.02 -10.14 -10.38
N GLY A 109 -9.11 -10.65 -11.24
CA GLY A 109 -8.90 -10.13 -12.59
C GLY A 109 -7.96 -8.92 -12.70
N VAL A 110 -7.47 -8.39 -11.57
CA VAL A 110 -6.55 -7.23 -11.55
C VAL A 110 -5.10 -7.71 -11.41
N PRO A 111 -4.18 -7.35 -12.33
CA PRO A 111 -2.77 -7.67 -12.22
C PRO A 111 -2.09 -6.84 -11.12
N VAL A 112 -1.49 -7.54 -10.17
CA VAL A 112 -0.81 -6.99 -8.99
C VAL A 112 0.69 -7.17 -9.18
N LEU A 113 1.45 -6.10 -8.93
CA LEU A 113 2.90 -6.10 -8.99
C LEU A 113 3.56 -6.44 -7.65
N ALA A 114 2.93 -6.08 -6.53
CA ALA A 114 3.46 -6.30 -5.19
C ALA A 114 2.35 -6.32 -4.12
N HIS A 115 2.59 -7.06 -3.04
CA HIS A 115 1.75 -7.03 -1.84
C HIS A 115 2.03 -5.78 -1.02
N ILE A 116 1.03 -5.16 -0.39
CA ILE A 116 1.28 -4.10 0.60
C ILE A 116 1.18 -4.67 2.00
N LYS A 117 2.20 -4.40 2.81
CA LYS A 117 2.33 -4.90 4.17
C LYS A 117 2.79 -3.80 5.12
N ALA A 118 2.39 -3.91 6.38
CA ALA A 118 2.97 -3.16 7.48
C ALA A 118 3.99 -4.03 8.23
N LEU A 119 5.19 -3.49 8.46
CA LEU A 119 6.33 -4.21 9.06
C LEU A 119 7.05 -3.33 10.11
N PRO A 120 7.76 -3.93 11.08
CA PRO A 120 8.60 -3.19 12.02
C PRO A 120 9.57 -2.24 11.32
N GLN A 121 9.89 -1.13 11.98
CA GLN A 121 10.91 -0.21 11.51
C GLN A 121 12.29 -0.85 11.71
N VAL A 122 13.15 -0.73 10.70
CA VAL A 122 14.57 -1.04 10.81
C VAL A 122 15.31 0.30 10.75
N TYR A 123 16.09 0.60 11.78
CA TYR A 123 16.89 1.83 11.90
C TYR A 123 18.30 1.59 11.38
#